data_AF-A0A1I7XB20-F1
#
_entry.id   AF-A0A1I7XB20-F1
#
_cell.length_a   1.000
_cell.length_b   1.000
_cell.length_c   1.000
_cell.angle_alpha   90.00
_cell.angle_beta   90.00
_cell.angle_gamma   90.00
#
_symmetry.space_group_name_H-M   'P 1'
#
loop_
_entity.id
_entity.type
_entity.pdbx_description
1 polymer ?
#
loop_
_entity_poly.entity_id
_entity_poly.type
_entity_poly.pdbx_seq_one_letter_code
_entity_poly.pdbx_strand_id
1 'polypeptide(L)'
;MSGLTKERVAIGHNVGYDRARVKEPYDKCKTYIRFMDTMSMSIPIYGMADHQVSLYEKDDADPDIRVYFLLFTYKDDEIIDPWLWNVDWTVKNGKLYPEWYCKLFTKRKSADQSKSVDDLISGDIVMKSALVPLIFGMVFGPYPLFKTTKYGWGYLVPQVSESSDTLSTSTESSIFVPFRVSQAIVNVVENNKLLFGDMPLPSKPKAMFGPLQFYQLPHPSGSGNVGDPLSKHFFRDIDEDVLRPTRFKDEFSVLLESLKTTRFWTNYRYFFTNIYVQLLYVYSLVVLLYAFNCFSKRFDAEIPVWYDNISEEGMENGAIAPAIVPTGTGIKSMVQAPAGYRLVGADVDSQEQWIAGLFGDASYAKALDPADRHPGLTPFSNMMLAGSKSDGTDLHTVVAKELHINRGQAKTLNYARLYGSGEQHAAKHLKQNGMKERDAVRIARNLFKITKGIETKTMTVEFEDWIFLKAKQEDPNLTKDILICVLYDDYAKTIPLYTGG
;
A
#
# COMPACT_ATOMS: atom_id res chain seq x y z
N MET A 1 -24.78 -38.50 -0.27
CA MET A 1 -25.67 -38.79 0.88
C MET A 1 -25.02 -39.56 2.05
N SER A 2 -23.85 -40.20 1.90
CA SER A 2 -23.24 -41.03 2.96
C SER A 2 -22.37 -40.30 4.01
N GLY A 3 -22.25 -38.96 3.94
CA GLY A 3 -21.48 -38.15 4.89
C GLY A 3 -22.30 -37.58 6.06
N LEU A 4 -23.61 -37.83 6.07
CA LEU A 4 -24.53 -37.46 7.15
C LEU A 4 -24.52 -38.46 8.31
N THR A 5 -23.95 -39.65 8.10
CA THR A 5 -24.01 -40.76 9.08
C THR A 5 -22.66 -41.39 9.39
N LYS A 6 -21.61 -41.12 8.59
CA LYS A 6 -20.27 -41.69 8.78
C LYS A 6 -19.20 -40.63 8.58
N GLU A 7 -18.19 -40.67 9.44
CA GLU A 7 -17.01 -39.82 9.37
C GLU A 7 -16.23 -40.03 8.07
N ARG A 8 -15.89 -38.93 7.40
CA ARG A 8 -15.14 -38.91 6.14
C ARG A 8 -14.24 -37.68 6.07
N VAL A 9 -13.11 -37.81 5.40
CA VAL A 9 -12.22 -36.68 5.06
C VAL A 9 -12.22 -36.50 3.54
N ALA A 10 -12.45 -35.28 3.08
CA ALA A 10 -12.32 -34.88 1.69
C ALA A 10 -11.03 -34.08 1.52
N ILE A 11 -10.20 -34.48 0.56
CA ILE A 11 -8.91 -33.85 0.27
C ILE A 11 -9.08 -32.97 -0.96
N GLY A 12 -8.86 -31.67 -0.80
CA GLY A 12 -8.80 -30.69 -1.87
C GLY A 12 -7.34 -30.35 -2.21
N HIS A 13 -7.10 -30.00 -3.47
CA HIS A 13 -5.78 -29.62 -3.98
C HIS A 13 -5.66 -28.14 -4.33
N ASN A 14 -6.78 -27.46 -4.56
CA ASN A 14 -6.83 -26.04 -4.81
C ASN A 14 -7.92 -25.41 -3.92
N VAL A 15 -7.47 -24.68 -2.90
CA VAL A 15 -8.31 -24.11 -1.82
C VAL A 15 -9.60 -23.53 -2.36
N GLY A 16 -9.45 -22.69 -3.39
CA GLY A 16 -10.54 -21.94 -3.91
C GLY A 16 -11.49 -22.80 -4.76
N TYR A 17 -10.94 -23.48 -5.75
CA TYR A 17 -11.71 -24.32 -6.67
C TYR A 17 -12.49 -25.41 -5.92
N ASP A 18 -11.86 -26.06 -4.94
CA ASP A 18 -12.48 -27.16 -4.21
C ASP A 18 -13.52 -26.65 -3.21
N ARG A 19 -13.22 -25.59 -2.42
CA ARG A 19 -14.18 -25.03 -1.44
C ARG A 19 -15.45 -24.48 -2.07
N ALA A 20 -15.39 -23.96 -3.30
CA ALA A 20 -16.58 -23.51 -4.03
C ALA A 20 -17.57 -24.67 -4.35
N ARG A 21 -17.12 -25.93 -4.30
CA ARG A 21 -17.94 -27.13 -4.58
C ARG A 21 -18.35 -27.90 -3.33
N VAL A 22 -17.97 -27.39 -2.16
CA VAL A 22 -18.25 -27.98 -0.87
C VAL A 22 -19.36 -27.19 -0.15
N LYS A 23 -20.56 -27.78 -0.05
CA LYS A 23 -21.73 -27.16 0.61
C LYS A 23 -21.84 -27.55 2.08
N GLU A 24 -21.32 -28.70 2.42
CA GLU A 24 -21.56 -29.42 3.68
C GLU A 24 -21.13 -28.68 4.96
N PRO A 25 -20.13 -27.77 4.96
CA PRO A 25 -19.83 -26.89 6.10
C PRO A 25 -20.85 -25.77 6.33
N TYR A 26 -21.65 -25.44 5.30
CA TYR A 26 -22.61 -24.34 5.29
C TYR A 26 -24.05 -24.81 5.53
N ASP A 27 -24.28 -26.13 5.52
CA ASP A 27 -25.58 -26.71 5.83
C ASP A 27 -25.93 -26.51 7.31
N LYS A 28 -27.22 -26.27 7.58
CA LYS A 28 -27.76 -26.12 8.95
C LYS A 28 -27.51 -27.36 9.81
N CYS A 29 -27.55 -28.54 9.20
CA CYS A 29 -27.27 -29.81 9.84
C CYS A 29 -25.78 -30.13 9.76
N LYS A 30 -25.12 -30.29 10.90
CA LYS A 30 -23.69 -30.67 10.94
C LYS A 30 -23.46 -32.00 10.21
N THR A 31 -22.57 -31.97 9.23
CA THR A 31 -22.08 -33.17 8.55
C THR A 31 -20.85 -33.74 9.27
N TYR A 32 -20.61 -35.04 9.09
CA TYR A 32 -19.41 -35.73 9.60
C TYR A 32 -18.24 -35.67 8.62
N ILE A 33 -18.35 -34.84 7.57
CA ILE A 33 -17.30 -34.61 6.60
C ILE A 33 -16.33 -33.55 7.16
N ARG A 34 -15.03 -33.78 7.03
CA ARG A 34 -13.97 -32.80 7.29
C ARG A 34 -13.16 -32.59 6.02
N PHE A 35 -12.58 -31.40 5.86
CA PHE A 35 -11.85 -31.01 4.67
C PHE A 35 -10.38 -30.81 5.00
N MET A 36 -9.51 -31.32 4.14
CA MET A 36 -8.07 -31.15 4.22
C MET A 36 -7.59 -30.58 2.89
N ASP A 37 -6.85 -29.49 2.93
CA ASP A 37 -6.41 -28.79 1.72
C ASP A 37 -4.89 -28.89 1.59
N THR A 38 -4.43 -29.50 0.50
CA THR A 38 -3.01 -29.74 0.28
C THR A 38 -2.25 -28.48 -0.06
N MET A 39 -2.89 -27.43 -0.58
CA MET A 39 -2.24 -26.14 -0.82
C MET A 39 -2.01 -25.38 0.51
N SER A 40 -3.00 -25.36 1.41
CA SER A 40 -2.79 -24.85 2.77
C SER A 40 -1.73 -25.65 3.54
N MET A 41 -1.56 -26.95 3.25
CA MET A 41 -0.48 -27.76 3.82
C MET A 41 0.89 -27.48 3.20
N SER A 42 0.95 -27.10 1.93
CA SER A 42 2.24 -26.80 1.30
C SER A 42 2.83 -25.50 1.81
N ILE A 43 2.01 -24.53 2.22
CA ILE A 43 2.48 -23.24 2.77
C ILE A 43 3.38 -23.40 4.02
N PRO A 44 3.01 -24.15 5.07
CA PRO A 44 3.90 -24.34 6.21
C PRO A 44 5.13 -25.22 5.93
N ILE A 45 5.13 -26.03 4.86
CA ILE A 45 6.23 -26.95 4.53
C ILE A 45 7.23 -26.31 3.53
N TYR A 46 6.71 -25.63 2.50
CA TYR A 46 7.46 -25.09 1.36
C TYR A 46 7.18 -23.61 1.09
N GLY A 47 6.35 -22.95 1.90
CA GLY A 47 6.00 -21.55 1.71
C GLY A 47 7.20 -20.63 1.87
N MET A 48 7.16 -19.54 1.10
CA MET A 48 8.18 -18.48 1.13
C MET A 48 7.55 -17.17 1.61
N ALA A 49 8.36 -16.27 2.14
CA ALA A 49 7.89 -14.91 2.45
C ALA A 49 7.67 -14.09 1.17
N ASP A 50 6.73 -13.15 1.17
CA ASP A 50 6.34 -12.36 -0.02
C ASP A 50 7.52 -11.72 -0.78
N HIS A 51 8.50 -11.19 -0.04
CA HIS A 51 9.69 -10.57 -0.63
C HIS A 51 10.61 -11.60 -1.30
N GLN A 52 10.67 -12.83 -0.78
CA GLN A 52 11.41 -13.93 -1.38
C GLN A 52 10.72 -14.40 -2.64
N VAL A 53 9.39 -14.57 -2.62
CA VAL A 53 8.59 -14.91 -3.82
C VAL A 53 8.84 -13.89 -4.93
N SER A 54 8.79 -12.59 -4.61
CA SER A 54 9.03 -11.51 -5.58
C SER A 54 10.45 -11.47 -6.14
N LEU A 55 11.44 -12.04 -5.44
CA LEU A 55 12.81 -12.18 -5.91
C LEU A 55 12.95 -13.41 -6.81
N TYR A 56 12.40 -14.55 -6.37
CA TYR A 56 12.38 -15.79 -7.14
C TYR A 56 11.60 -15.64 -8.47
N GLU A 57 10.47 -14.94 -8.47
CA GLU A 57 9.66 -14.70 -9.68
C GLU A 57 10.30 -13.70 -10.66
N LYS A 58 11.28 -12.90 -10.22
CA LYS A 58 12.01 -11.96 -11.10
C LYS A 58 13.05 -12.66 -11.98
N ASP A 59 13.55 -13.81 -11.57
CA ASP A 59 14.53 -14.58 -12.34
C ASP A 59 13.89 -15.30 -13.55
N ASP A 60 12.55 -15.38 -13.61
CA ASP A 60 11.78 -16.06 -14.67
C ASP A 60 11.15 -15.10 -15.72
N ALA A 61 11.46 -13.80 -15.68
CA ALA A 61 10.87 -12.81 -16.59
C ALA A 61 11.94 -12.13 -17.46
N ASP A 62 12.16 -12.66 -18.66
CA ASP A 62 12.92 -12.01 -19.74
C ASP A 62 12.11 -10.85 -20.36
N PRO A 63 12.57 -9.59 -20.32
CA PRO A 63 11.88 -8.48 -20.96
C PRO A 63 12.65 -8.00 -22.19
N ASP A 64 12.38 -8.60 -23.34
CA ASP A 64 12.88 -8.12 -24.63
C ASP A 64 11.73 -7.56 -25.47
N ILE A 65 11.58 -6.22 -25.53
CA ILE A 65 10.76 -5.54 -26.56
C ILE A 65 11.45 -4.23 -26.99
N ARG A 66 11.97 -4.25 -28.21
CA ARG A 66 12.38 -3.08 -29.03
C ARG A 66 11.17 -2.28 -29.50
N VAL A 67 11.32 -0.95 -29.62
CA VAL A 67 10.39 -0.12 -30.42
C VAL A 67 11.19 0.87 -31.28
N TYR A 68 11.05 0.76 -32.61
CA TYR A 68 11.53 1.70 -33.62
C TYR A 68 10.43 2.75 -33.98
N PHE A 69 10.90 3.98 -34.19
CA PHE A 69 10.44 5.14 -34.98
C PHE A 69 9.02 5.22 -35.58
N LEU A 70 8.45 6.44 -35.55
CA LEU A 70 7.98 7.18 -36.74
C LEU A 70 7.70 8.67 -36.43
N LEU A 71 8.40 9.56 -37.15
CA LEU A 71 8.07 10.97 -37.33
C LEU A 71 6.94 11.09 -38.35
N PHE A 72 5.96 11.96 -38.11
CA PHE A 72 5.23 12.63 -39.18
C PHE A 72 4.83 14.06 -38.77
N THR A 73 4.93 14.95 -39.76
CA THR A 73 4.62 16.37 -39.78
C THR A 73 3.12 16.64 -39.63
N TYR A 74 2.76 17.72 -38.93
CA TYR A 74 1.39 18.24 -38.93
C TYR A 74 1.35 19.64 -39.54
N LYS A 75 0.35 19.82 -40.41
CA LYS A 75 -0.03 21.05 -41.10
C LYS A 75 -0.88 21.92 -40.17
N ASP A 76 -0.79 23.21 -40.41
CA ASP A 76 -1.34 24.34 -39.67
C ASP A 76 -2.83 24.26 -39.35
N ASP A 77 -3.13 24.29 -38.05
CA ASP A 77 -4.09 25.17 -37.36
C ASP A 77 -3.85 24.99 -35.85
N GLU A 78 -2.89 25.73 -35.29
CA GLU A 78 -2.28 25.45 -33.97
C GLU A 78 -3.24 25.71 -32.80
N ILE A 79 -3.67 24.64 -32.13
CA ILE A 79 -4.23 24.70 -30.77
C ILE A 79 -3.07 24.92 -29.79
N ILE A 80 -3.04 26.09 -29.14
CA ILE A 80 -2.02 26.46 -28.15
C ILE A 80 -2.51 26.08 -26.75
N ASP A 81 -2.27 24.83 -26.34
CA ASP A 81 -2.57 24.35 -24.97
C ASP A 81 -1.27 23.91 -24.26
N PRO A 82 -0.88 24.52 -23.12
CA PRO A 82 0.37 24.19 -22.40
C PRO A 82 0.47 22.73 -21.92
N TRP A 83 -0.65 22.01 -21.80
CA TRP A 83 -0.70 20.62 -21.31
C TRP A 83 -1.04 19.61 -22.41
N LEU A 84 -1.83 19.98 -23.41
CA LEU A 84 -2.32 19.09 -24.46
C LEU A 84 -1.54 19.20 -25.79
N TRP A 85 -0.56 20.08 -25.92
CA TRP A 85 0.20 20.22 -27.18
C TRP A 85 0.90 18.94 -27.65
N ASN A 86 1.34 18.07 -26.74
CA ASN A 86 2.05 16.82 -27.06
C ASN A 86 1.12 15.59 -27.06
N VAL A 87 -0.20 15.76 -27.13
CA VAL A 87 -1.13 14.64 -27.26
C VAL A 87 -1.51 14.38 -28.72
N ASP A 88 -2.09 13.21 -28.97
CA ASP A 88 -2.44 12.76 -30.31
C ASP A 88 -3.71 13.44 -30.82
N TRP A 89 -3.53 14.57 -31.53
CA TRP A 89 -4.60 15.35 -32.15
C TRP A 89 -5.08 14.79 -33.51
N THR A 90 -4.55 13.63 -33.94
CA THR A 90 -4.95 13.07 -35.23
C THR A 90 -6.43 12.67 -35.25
N VAL A 91 -7.15 13.09 -36.28
CA VAL A 91 -8.51 12.63 -36.56
C VAL A 91 -8.44 11.54 -37.63
N LYS A 92 -8.81 10.31 -37.26
CA LYS A 92 -8.80 9.17 -38.19
C LYS A 92 -10.04 9.18 -39.09
N ASN A 93 -9.92 8.62 -40.29
CA ASN A 93 -11.02 8.55 -41.25
C ASN A 93 -12.29 7.94 -40.63
N GLY A 94 -13.41 8.68 -40.72
CA GLY A 94 -14.72 8.28 -40.20
C GLY A 94 -14.92 8.53 -38.70
N LYS A 95 -14.02 9.27 -38.04
CA LYS A 95 -14.16 9.72 -36.65
C LYS A 95 -14.49 11.21 -36.58
N LEU A 96 -15.30 11.61 -35.61
CA LEU A 96 -15.68 13.00 -35.41
C LEU A 96 -14.67 13.75 -34.52
N TYR A 97 -13.97 13.02 -33.65
CA TYR A 97 -13.10 13.58 -32.61
C TYR A 97 -11.66 13.08 -32.71
N PRO A 98 -10.67 13.84 -32.19
CA PRO A 98 -9.26 13.44 -32.20
C PRO A 98 -8.99 12.20 -31.33
N GLU A 99 -7.88 11.53 -31.60
CA GLU A 99 -7.53 10.28 -30.95
C GLU A 99 -7.35 10.41 -29.42
N TRP A 100 -6.84 11.55 -28.91
CA TRP A 100 -6.76 11.78 -27.46
C TRP A 100 -8.16 11.78 -26.80
N TYR A 101 -9.15 12.38 -27.44
CA TYR A 101 -10.52 12.42 -26.93
C TYR A 101 -11.14 11.02 -26.93
N CYS A 102 -10.96 10.30 -28.04
CA CYS A 102 -11.42 8.92 -28.16
C CYS A 102 -10.81 7.98 -27.10
N LYS A 103 -9.59 8.27 -26.62
CA LYS A 103 -8.91 7.50 -25.55
C LYS A 103 -9.50 7.74 -24.15
N LEU A 104 -10.39 8.73 -23.98
CA LEU A 104 -11.14 8.92 -22.73
C LEU A 104 -12.27 7.91 -22.57
N PHE A 105 -12.65 7.18 -23.64
CA PHE A 105 -13.73 6.21 -23.61
C PHE A 105 -13.22 4.77 -23.55
N THR A 106 -13.89 3.92 -22.77
CA THR A 106 -13.55 2.48 -22.64
C THR A 106 -13.63 1.79 -24.01
N LYS A 107 -14.60 2.17 -24.84
CA LYS A 107 -14.72 1.76 -26.23
C LYS A 107 -14.59 2.99 -27.12
N ARG A 108 -13.58 3.01 -28.00
CA ARG A 108 -13.31 4.16 -28.90
C ARG A 108 -14.47 4.52 -29.84
N LYS A 109 -15.39 3.59 -30.12
CA LYS A 109 -16.60 3.85 -30.92
C LYS A 109 -17.65 4.65 -30.16
N SER A 110 -17.63 4.61 -28.82
CA SER A 110 -18.56 5.37 -27.97
C SER A 110 -18.34 6.87 -28.07
N ALA A 111 -17.14 7.31 -28.50
CA ALA A 111 -16.86 8.72 -28.71
C ALA A 111 -17.62 9.31 -29.92
N ASP A 112 -17.92 8.52 -30.95
CA ASP A 112 -18.60 9.01 -32.18
C ASP A 112 -20.10 8.71 -32.20
N GLN A 113 -20.56 7.79 -31.35
CA GLN A 113 -21.99 7.54 -31.20
C GLN A 113 -22.57 8.70 -30.41
N SER A 114 -23.60 9.34 -30.97
CA SER A 114 -24.31 10.52 -30.47
C SER A 114 -25.08 10.27 -29.16
N LYS A 115 -24.45 9.62 -28.18
CA LYS A 115 -24.93 9.65 -26.81
C LYS A 115 -24.77 11.09 -26.33
N SER A 116 -25.84 11.68 -25.79
CA SER A 116 -25.69 12.94 -25.04
C SER A 116 -24.71 12.70 -23.89
N VAL A 117 -24.05 13.75 -23.41
CA VAL A 117 -23.26 13.68 -22.17
C VAL A 117 -24.11 13.12 -21.02
N ASP A 118 -25.42 13.39 -21.04
CA ASP A 118 -26.41 12.88 -20.08
C ASP A 118 -26.64 11.37 -20.15
N ASP A 119 -26.33 10.72 -21.28
CA ASP A 119 -26.50 9.28 -21.50
C ASP A 119 -25.22 8.48 -21.17
N LEU A 120 -24.15 9.16 -20.78
CA LEU A 120 -22.88 8.53 -20.42
C LEU A 120 -22.96 7.96 -19.01
N ILE A 121 -22.58 6.69 -18.87
CA ILE A 121 -22.42 6.03 -17.58
C ILE A 121 -20.94 5.89 -17.23
N SER A 122 -20.61 5.72 -15.94
CA SER A 122 -19.23 5.57 -15.48
C SER A 122 -18.42 4.49 -16.22
N GLY A 123 -19.06 3.41 -16.69
CA GLY A 123 -18.39 2.34 -17.44
C GLY A 123 -17.96 2.72 -18.86
N ASP A 124 -18.49 3.81 -19.41
CA ASP A 124 -18.16 4.28 -20.76
C ASP A 124 -16.86 5.11 -20.77
N ILE A 125 -16.40 5.60 -19.61
CA ILE A 125 -15.28 6.55 -19.47
C ILE A 125 -14.10 5.95 -18.71
N VAL A 126 -12.89 6.20 -19.19
CA VAL A 126 -11.62 5.83 -18.54
C VAL A 126 -11.22 6.92 -17.53
N MET A 127 -11.75 6.83 -16.31
CA MET A 127 -11.53 7.82 -15.25
C MET A 127 -10.06 7.94 -14.79
N LYS A 128 -9.21 6.94 -15.04
CA LYS A 128 -7.77 6.94 -14.71
C LYS A 128 -6.87 7.19 -15.92
N SER A 129 -7.35 7.93 -16.91
CA SER A 129 -6.55 8.27 -18.07
C SER A 129 -5.42 9.23 -17.69
N ALA A 130 -4.24 9.02 -18.29
CA ALA A 130 -3.12 9.96 -18.17
C ALA A 130 -3.44 11.36 -18.75
N LEU A 131 -4.55 11.48 -19.48
CA LEU A 131 -5.06 12.74 -20.01
C LEU A 131 -5.78 13.57 -18.95
N VAL A 132 -6.33 12.95 -17.89
CA VAL A 132 -7.12 13.66 -16.87
C VAL A 132 -6.32 14.80 -16.23
N PRO A 133 -5.08 14.60 -15.74
CA PRO A 133 -4.29 15.71 -15.19
C PRO A 133 -4.00 16.83 -16.20
N LEU A 134 -3.91 16.51 -17.49
CA LEU A 134 -3.67 17.49 -18.56
C LEU A 134 -4.94 18.30 -18.86
N ILE A 135 -6.11 17.66 -18.86
CA ILE A 135 -7.42 18.31 -19.06
C ILE A 135 -7.70 19.33 -17.96
N PHE A 136 -7.35 19.03 -16.71
CA PHE A 136 -7.51 19.97 -15.59
C PHE A 136 -6.36 20.99 -15.47
N GLY A 137 -5.37 20.92 -16.37
CA GLY A 137 -4.22 21.81 -16.39
C GLY A 137 -3.44 21.75 -15.07
N MET A 138 -3.18 20.53 -14.59
CA MET A 138 -2.55 20.32 -13.29
C MET A 138 -1.14 20.91 -13.24
N VAL A 139 -0.80 21.51 -12.11
CA VAL A 139 0.53 22.08 -11.82
C VAL A 139 1.09 21.49 -10.53
N PHE A 140 2.41 21.36 -10.46
CA PHE A 140 3.15 21.09 -9.22
C PHE A 140 3.94 22.34 -8.84
N GLY A 141 3.57 22.97 -7.72
CA GLY A 141 3.99 24.33 -7.41
C GLY A 141 3.51 25.31 -8.48
N PRO A 142 4.38 26.11 -9.09
CA PRO A 142 4.01 26.96 -10.22
C PRO A 142 4.09 26.26 -11.59
N TYR A 143 4.63 25.05 -11.65
CA TYR A 143 5.07 24.42 -12.89
C TYR A 143 4.04 23.45 -13.48
N PRO A 144 3.72 23.51 -14.79
CA PRO A 144 2.76 22.60 -15.40
C PRO A 144 3.26 21.16 -15.44
N LEU A 145 2.36 20.22 -15.13
CA LEU A 145 2.64 18.79 -15.23
C LEU A 145 2.84 18.36 -16.67
N PHE A 146 3.78 17.44 -16.86
CA PHE A 146 4.05 16.80 -18.15
C PHE A 146 4.41 15.35 -17.94
N LYS A 147 4.00 14.49 -18.89
CA LYS A 147 4.27 13.05 -18.84
C LYS A 147 5.23 12.67 -19.97
N THR A 148 6.33 12.03 -19.60
CA THR A 148 7.27 11.43 -20.54
C THR A 148 7.14 9.90 -20.54
N THR A 149 7.53 9.26 -21.64
CA THR A 149 7.58 7.79 -21.73
C THR A 149 8.69 7.21 -20.86
N LYS A 150 9.87 7.86 -20.85
CA LYS A 150 11.08 7.40 -20.14
C LYS A 150 11.03 7.66 -18.63
N TYR A 151 10.63 8.85 -18.20
CA TYR A 151 10.72 9.30 -16.81
C TYR A 151 9.35 9.39 -16.11
N GLY A 152 8.26 9.08 -16.80
CA GLY A 152 6.90 9.18 -16.26
C GLY A 152 6.47 10.62 -16.04
N TRP A 153 5.69 10.86 -14.98
CA TRP A 153 5.19 12.19 -14.61
C TRP A 153 6.28 13.07 -14.01
N GLY A 154 6.24 14.34 -14.40
CA GLY A 154 7.09 15.42 -13.90
C GLY A 154 6.47 16.78 -14.22
N TYR A 155 7.27 17.82 -14.17
CA TYR A 155 6.85 19.20 -14.41
C TYR A 155 7.88 19.96 -15.23
N LEU A 156 7.40 20.95 -16.00
CA LEU A 156 8.22 21.75 -16.92
C LEU A 156 8.58 23.11 -16.31
N VAL A 157 9.86 23.43 -16.36
CA VAL A 157 10.43 24.66 -15.81
C VAL A 157 11.10 25.44 -16.96
N PRO A 158 10.66 26.66 -17.27
CA PRO A 158 11.34 27.51 -18.24
C PRO A 158 12.76 27.88 -17.78
N GLN A 159 13.73 27.89 -18.69
CA GLN A 159 15.03 28.46 -18.42
C GLN A 159 14.92 29.98 -18.31
N VAL A 160 15.43 30.54 -17.21
CA VAL A 160 15.64 31.99 -17.08
C VAL A 160 16.90 32.31 -17.88
N SER A 161 16.73 32.98 -19.02
CA SER A 161 17.85 33.39 -19.86
C SER A 161 18.59 34.57 -19.21
N GLU A 162 19.63 34.28 -18.42
CA GLU A 162 20.73 35.23 -18.22
C GLU A 162 21.97 34.65 -18.91
N SER A 163 22.38 35.31 -19.99
CA SER A 163 23.56 35.04 -20.83
C SER A 163 23.61 33.68 -21.55
N SER A 164 23.58 33.78 -22.88
CA SER A 164 24.16 32.81 -23.79
C SER A 164 25.63 32.58 -23.43
N ASP A 165 25.96 31.45 -22.81
CA ASP A 165 27.21 30.71 -23.03
C ASP A 165 27.29 29.51 -22.09
N THR A 166 26.93 28.33 -22.61
CA THR A 166 27.58 27.01 -22.43
C THR A 166 26.57 25.91 -22.80
N LEU A 167 26.44 25.66 -24.11
CA LEU A 167 25.71 24.52 -24.63
C LEU A 167 26.59 23.26 -24.52
N SER A 168 26.67 22.67 -23.33
CA SER A 168 27.28 21.35 -23.16
C SER A 168 26.67 20.60 -21.99
N THR A 169 25.52 19.98 -22.20
CA THR A 169 25.14 18.77 -21.46
C THR A 169 24.07 17.99 -22.23
N SER A 170 24.50 16.90 -22.87
CA SER A 170 23.70 15.76 -23.35
C SER A 170 22.25 16.05 -23.75
N THR A 171 22.07 16.50 -24.99
CA THR A 171 20.80 16.56 -25.72
C THR A 171 20.24 15.14 -25.95
N GLU A 172 19.47 14.63 -24.99
CA GLU A 172 18.52 13.55 -25.25
C GLU A 172 17.09 14.11 -25.20
N SER A 173 16.59 14.65 -26.31
CA SER A 173 15.16 14.89 -26.44
C SER A 173 14.66 14.74 -27.86
N SER A 174 13.86 13.70 -28.06
CA SER A 174 13.08 13.42 -29.27
C SER A 174 11.77 14.23 -29.36
N ILE A 175 11.48 15.08 -28.36
CA ILE A 175 10.22 15.83 -28.25
C ILE A 175 10.47 17.28 -28.69
N PHE A 176 9.84 17.68 -29.80
CA PHE A 176 9.87 19.05 -30.31
C PHE A 176 8.81 19.90 -29.60
N VAL A 177 9.22 21.05 -29.04
CA VAL A 177 8.31 22.00 -28.38
C VAL A 177 8.14 23.23 -29.28
N PRO A 178 6.93 23.53 -29.77
CA PRO A 178 6.69 24.77 -30.52
C PRO A 178 7.00 26.02 -29.70
N PHE A 179 7.49 27.07 -30.35
CA PHE A 179 7.82 28.34 -29.68
C PHE A 179 6.61 28.94 -28.94
N ARG A 180 5.43 28.91 -29.57
CA ARG A 180 4.18 29.45 -28.98
C ARG A 180 3.74 28.66 -27.74
N VAL A 181 3.96 27.35 -27.72
CA VAL A 181 3.72 26.50 -26.55
C VAL A 181 4.68 26.86 -25.42
N SER A 182 5.96 27.05 -25.75
CA SER A 182 6.96 27.50 -24.77
C SER A 182 6.56 28.82 -24.12
N GLN A 183 6.09 29.80 -24.91
CA GLN A 183 5.60 31.08 -24.39
C GLN A 183 4.36 30.91 -23.51
N ALA A 184 3.42 30.05 -23.91
CA ALA A 184 2.23 29.79 -23.12
C ALA A 184 2.58 29.13 -21.76
N ILE A 185 3.56 28.23 -21.74
CA ILE A 185 4.09 27.62 -20.50
C ILE A 185 4.75 28.68 -19.62
N VAL A 186 5.56 29.59 -20.19
CA VAL A 186 6.17 30.70 -19.44
C VAL A 186 5.10 31.55 -18.77
N ASN A 187 4.06 31.95 -19.51
CA ASN A 187 2.97 32.77 -18.98
C ASN A 187 2.22 32.05 -17.83
N VAL A 188 1.99 30.74 -17.95
CA VAL A 188 1.38 29.94 -16.86
C VAL A 188 2.26 29.95 -15.62
N VAL A 189 3.58 29.73 -15.79
CA VAL A 189 4.53 29.70 -14.69
C VAL A 189 4.64 31.06 -14.00
N GLU A 190 4.77 32.15 -14.75
CA GLU A 190 4.85 33.52 -14.20
C GLU A 190 3.59 33.87 -13.40
N ASN A 191 2.41 33.63 -13.96
CA ASN A 191 1.14 33.87 -13.26
C ASN A 191 1.02 33.03 -11.98
N ASN A 192 1.43 31.76 -12.03
CA ASN A 192 1.39 30.91 -10.84
C ASN A 192 2.41 31.35 -9.78
N LYS A 193 3.62 31.75 -10.16
CA LYS A 193 4.62 32.27 -9.22
C LYS A 193 4.14 33.54 -8.53
N LEU A 194 3.45 34.42 -9.25
CA LEU A 194 2.86 35.64 -8.68
C LEU A 194 1.78 35.34 -7.65
N LEU A 195 0.93 34.35 -7.91
CA LEU A 195 -0.22 34.02 -7.04
C LEU A 195 0.13 33.10 -5.87
N PHE A 196 1.07 32.16 -6.05
CA PHE A 196 1.32 31.06 -5.11
C PHE A 196 2.77 30.98 -4.63
N GLY A 197 3.64 31.88 -5.10
CA GLY A 197 5.07 31.83 -4.83
C GLY A 197 5.81 30.79 -5.69
N ASP A 198 7.13 30.81 -5.57
CA ASP A 198 8.01 29.83 -6.24
C ASP A 198 8.31 28.62 -5.35
N MET A 199 8.74 27.54 -5.96
CA MET A 199 9.11 26.29 -5.31
C MET A 199 10.61 26.01 -5.51
N PRO A 200 11.33 25.53 -4.47
CA PRO A 200 12.71 25.10 -4.63
C PRO A 200 12.81 23.93 -5.61
N LEU A 201 13.73 24.06 -6.58
CA LEU A 201 13.97 23.03 -7.59
C LEU A 201 15.06 22.04 -7.14
N PRO A 202 14.97 20.76 -7.55
CA PRO A 202 16.08 19.82 -7.43
C PRO A 202 17.34 20.32 -8.14
N SER A 203 18.51 19.83 -7.72
CA SER A 203 19.80 20.31 -8.24
C SER A 203 20.04 20.07 -9.73
N LYS A 204 19.40 19.05 -10.32
CA LYS A 204 19.56 18.73 -11.75
C LYS A 204 18.23 18.30 -12.40
N PRO A 205 17.91 18.81 -13.59
CA PRO A 205 16.80 18.30 -14.38
C PRO A 205 17.08 16.89 -14.90
N LYS A 206 16.03 16.14 -15.21
CA LYS A 206 16.11 14.79 -15.78
C LYS A 206 16.16 14.78 -17.31
N ALA A 207 15.60 15.82 -17.95
CA ALA A 207 15.65 16.01 -19.39
C ALA A 207 15.53 17.51 -19.73
N MET A 208 15.87 17.85 -20.96
CA MET A 208 15.70 19.19 -21.52
C MET A 208 14.93 19.11 -22.84
N PHE A 209 13.92 19.96 -23.01
CA PHE A 209 13.06 20.04 -24.18
C PHE A 209 13.10 21.48 -24.73
N GLY A 210 14.14 21.78 -25.51
CA GLY A 210 14.42 23.15 -25.94
C GLY A 210 14.64 24.09 -24.74
N PRO A 211 13.86 25.19 -24.59
CA PRO A 211 14.00 26.13 -23.48
C PRO A 211 13.38 25.63 -22.15
N LEU A 212 12.83 24.41 -22.12
CA LEU A 212 12.16 23.85 -20.95
C LEU A 212 12.99 22.75 -20.31
N GLN A 213 13.20 22.85 -19.00
CA GLN A 213 13.78 21.81 -18.17
C GLN A 213 12.69 20.91 -17.60
N PHE A 214 12.89 19.59 -17.66
CA PHE A 214 11.98 18.62 -17.08
C PHE A 214 12.52 18.06 -15.77
N TYR A 215 11.73 18.19 -14.72
CA TYR A 215 12.00 17.60 -13.41
C TYR A 215 10.98 16.51 -13.13
N GLN A 216 11.45 15.34 -12.68
CA GLN A 216 10.59 14.21 -12.37
C GLN A 216 9.82 14.46 -11.07
N LEU A 217 8.55 14.07 -11.04
CA LEU A 217 7.71 14.21 -9.85
C LEU A 217 8.23 13.27 -8.73
N PRO A 218 8.32 13.73 -7.48
CA PRO A 218 8.83 12.90 -6.38
C PRO A 218 7.98 11.63 -6.17
N HIS A 219 8.61 10.46 -6.25
CA HIS A 219 7.91 9.21 -6.01
C HIS A 219 7.69 8.95 -4.50
N PRO A 220 6.49 8.52 -4.05
CA PRO A 220 6.18 8.32 -2.63
C PRO A 220 7.09 7.32 -1.90
N SER A 221 7.65 6.34 -2.62
CA SER A 221 8.58 5.35 -2.06
C SER A 221 10.04 5.80 -2.02
N GLY A 222 10.37 6.92 -2.68
CA GLY A 222 11.73 7.46 -2.86
C GLY A 222 12.43 7.04 -4.16
N SER A 223 11.92 6.03 -4.89
CA SER A 223 12.50 5.57 -6.16
C SER A 223 11.42 5.16 -7.16
N GLY A 224 11.69 5.38 -8.45
CA GLY A 224 10.80 5.01 -9.56
C GLY A 224 10.00 6.17 -10.15
N ASN A 225 9.22 5.86 -11.20
CA ASN A 225 8.38 6.82 -11.91
C ASN A 225 7.00 6.90 -11.25
N VAL A 226 6.46 8.11 -11.10
CA VAL A 226 5.06 8.27 -10.70
C VAL A 226 4.16 7.79 -11.83
N GLY A 227 3.25 6.84 -11.53
CA GLY A 227 2.27 6.33 -12.49
C GLY A 227 1.04 7.22 -12.64
N ASP A 228 0.49 7.66 -11.51
CA ASP A 228 -0.74 8.47 -11.43
C ASP A 228 -0.58 9.60 -10.37
N PRO A 229 -0.58 10.88 -10.80
CA PRO A 229 -0.48 12.02 -9.90
C PRO A 229 -1.76 12.26 -9.09
N LEU A 230 -2.86 11.56 -9.39
CA LEU A 230 -4.12 11.61 -8.63
C LEU A 230 -4.24 10.42 -7.65
N SER A 231 -3.14 9.71 -7.40
CA SER A 231 -3.12 8.61 -6.43
C SER A 231 -3.13 9.12 -4.98
N LYS A 232 -3.54 8.26 -4.04
CA LYS A 232 -3.69 8.57 -2.60
C LYS A 232 -2.46 9.22 -1.98
N HIS A 233 -1.28 8.90 -2.48
CA HIS A 233 -0.04 9.46 -1.96
C HIS A 233 0.08 10.97 -2.17
N PHE A 234 -0.56 11.50 -3.22
CA PHE A 234 -0.55 12.93 -3.55
C PHE A 234 -1.76 13.67 -3.00
N PHE A 235 -2.67 13.01 -2.27
CA PHE A 235 -3.85 13.70 -1.71
C PHE A 235 -3.46 14.81 -0.76
N ARG A 236 -2.42 14.61 0.06
CA ARG A 236 -1.90 15.68 0.91
C ARG A 236 -1.38 16.85 0.08
N ASP A 237 -0.61 16.56 -0.97
CA ASP A 237 -0.07 17.61 -1.84
C ASP A 237 -1.18 18.36 -2.58
N ILE A 238 -2.30 17.70 -2.88
CA ILE A 238 -3.51 18.32 -3.46
C ILE A 238 -4.25 19.16 -2.41
N ASP A 239 -4.45 18.61 -1.21
CA ASP A 239 -5.15 19.30 -0.12
C ASP A 239 -4.33 20.52 0.39
N GLU A 240 -2.99 20.53 0.22
CA GLU A 240 -2.07 21.64 0.52
C GLU A 240 -1.85 22.59 -0.68
N ASP A 241 -2.59 22.44 -1.78
CA ASP A 241 -2.48 23.24 -3.02
C ASP A 241 -1.08 23.21 -3.71
N VAL A 242 -0.21 22.29 -3.29
CA VAL A 242 1.08 22.02 -3.95
C VAL A 242 0.85 21.39 -5.32
N LEU A 243 -0.12 20.48 -5.43
CA LEU A 243 -0.53 19.82 -6.66
C LEU A 243 -1.99 20.20 -6.98
N ARG A 244 -2.22 21.14 -7.90
CA ARG A 244 -3.57 21.74 -8.09
C ARG A 244 -4.00 21.88 -9.54
N PRO A 245 -5.31 21.87 -9.83
CA PRO A 245 -5.85 22.21 -11.14
C PRO A 245 -5.78 23.73 -11.40
N THR A 246 -5.47 24.13 -12.63
CA THR A 246 -5.54 25.54 -13.05
C THR A 246 -6.85 25.89 -13.73
N ARG A 247 -7.61 24.89 -14.20
CA ARG A 247 -8.90 25.04 -14.90
C ARG A 247 -9.90 23.96 -14.44
N PHE A 248 -11.19 24.26 -14.57
CA PHE A 248 -12.30 23.36 -14.19
C PHE A 248 -12.17 22.86 -12.74
N LYS A 249 -11.93 23.79 -11.80
CA LYS A 249 -11.61 23.46 -10.39
C LYS A 249 -12.77 22.79 -9.67
N ASP A 250 -13.99 23.26 -9.92
CA ASP A 250 -15.19 22.72 -9.29
C ASP A 250 -15.44 21.29 -9.79
N GLU A 251 -15.32 21.05 -11.09
CA GLU A 251 -15.44 19.73 -11.69
C GLU A 251 -14.32 18.79 -11.22
N PHE A 252 -13.09 19.31 -11.07
CA PHE A 252 -11.98 18.54 -10.50
C PHE A 252 -12.25 18.10 -9.06
N SER A 253 -12.84 18.98 -8.25
CA SER A 253 -13.17 18.66 -6.85
C SER A 253 -14.16 17.50 -6.76
N VAL A 254 -15.20 17.51 -7.61
CA VAL A 254 -16.19 16.43 -7.72
C VAL A 254 -15.53 15.14 -8.20
N LEU A 255 -14.63 15.22 -9.19
CA LEU A 255 -13.87 14.07 -9.69
C LEU A 255 -12.97 13.49 -8.61
N LEU A 256 -12.22 14.33 -7.89
CA LEU A 256 -11.31 13.89 -6.84
C LEU A 256 -12.05 13.21 -5.70
N GLU A 257 -13.20 13.77 -5.27
CA GLU A 257 -14.04 13.17 -4.25
C GLU A 257 -14.63 11.84 -4.71
N SER A 258 -15.05 11.77 -5.97
CA SER A 258 -15.48 10.52 -6.61
C SER A 258 -14.35 9.48 -6.64
N LEU A 259 -13.11 9.89 -6.96
CA LEU A 259 -11.95 9.00 -6.91
C LEU A 259 -11.62 8.56 -5.47
N LYS A 260 -11.70 9.46 -4.48
CA LYS A 260 -11.48 9.17 -3.06
C LYS A 260 -12.48 8.12 -2.55
N THR A 261 -13.77 8.31 -2.84
CA THR A 261 -14.88 7.44 -2.40
C THR A 261 -14.94 6.10 -3.16
N THR A 262 -14.69 6.09 -4.47
CA THR A 262 -14.79 4.88 -5.31
C THR A 262 -13.50 4.07 -5.42
N ARG A 263 -12.34 4.60 -4.97
CA ARG A 263 -11.06 3.87 -4.95
C ARG A 263 -11.18 2.55 -4.22
N PHE A 264 -11.90 2.56 -3.10
CA PHE A 264 -12.21 1.35 -2.35
C PHE A 264 -12.92 0.34 -3.25
N TRP A 265 -14.03 0.76 -3.88
CA TRP A 265 -14.82 -0.09 -4.76
C TRP A 265 -14.10 -0.54 -6.02
N THR A 266 -13.14 0.22 -6.57
CA THR A 266 -12.50 -0.17 -7.84
C THR A 266 -11.75 -1.51 -7.72
N ASN A 267 -11.10 -1.73 -6.57
CA ASN A 267 -10.41 -3.00 -6.32
C ASN A 267 -11.39 -4.12 -5.97
N TYR A 268 -12.48 -3.82 -5.25
CA TYR A 268 -13.44 -4.82 -4.76
C TYR A 268 -14.62 -5.08 -5.71
N ARG A 269 -14.90 -4.19 -6.66
CA ARG A 269 -16.01 -4.29 -7.62
C ARG A 269 -15.86 -5.55 -8.45
N TYR A 270 -14.65 -5.88 -8.91
CA TYR A 270 -14.42 -7.13 -9.62
C TYR A 270 -14.79 -8.36 -8.78
N PHE A 271 -14.40 -8.37 -7.50
CA PHE A 271 -14.77 -9.44 -6.56
C PHE A 271 -16.29 -9.55 -6.36
N PHE A 272 -16.99 -8.44 -6.18
CA PHE A 272 -18.44 -8.45 -5.94
C PHE A 272 -19.30 -8.62 -7.21
N THR A 273 -18.84 -8.13 -8.36
CA THR A 273 -19.57 -8.30 -9.63
C THR A 273 -19.49 -9.75 -10.11
N ASN A 274 -18.39 -10.46 -9.86
CA ASN A 274 -18.29 -11.89 -10.17
C ASN A 274 -19.17 -12.76 -9.24
N ILE A 275 -19.38 -12.34 -7.98
CA ILE A 275 -20.44 -12.93 -7.12
C ILE A 275 -21.81 -12.77 -7.80
N TYR A 276 -22.05 -11.65 -8.48
CA TYR A 276 -23.25 -11.37 -9.29
C TYR A 276 -23.31 -12.11 -10.64
N VAL A 277 -22.19 -12.54 -11.23
CA VAL A 277 -22.17 -13.29 -12.50
C VAL A 277 -22.43 -14.78 -12.26
N GLN A 278 -22.02 -15.34 -11.11
CA GLN A 278 -22.49 -16.66 -10.66
C GLN A 278 -24.02 -16.71 -10.44
N LEU A 279 -24.62 -15.57 -10.09
CA LEU A 279 -26.08 -15.36 -9.99
C LEU A 279 -26.80 -15.48 -11.35
N LEU A 280 -26.14 -15.19 -12.47
CA LEU A 280 -26.69 -15.33 -13.83
C LEU A 280 -26.33 -16.66 -14.50
N TYR A 281 -25.24 -17.33 -14.09
CA TYR A 281 -24.84 -18.63 -14.65
C TYR A 281 -25.77 -19.80 -14.27
N VAL A 282 -26.69 -19.59 -13.32
CA VAL A 282 -27.76 -20.54 -13.00
C VAL A 282 -29.02 -20.29 -13.85
N TYR A 283 -29.05 -19.20 -14.64
CA TYR A 283 -30.13 -18.93 -15.59
C TYR A 283 -29.70 -19.26 -17.03
N SER A 284 -30.31 -20.33 -17.54
CA SER A 284 -30.40 -20.72 -18.96
C SER A 284 -29.13 -21.13 -19.70
N LEU A 285 -29.13 -22.38 -20.12
CA LEU A 285 -28.34 -22.89 -21.22
C LEU A 285 -28.59 -22.04 -22.49
N VAL A 286 -27.51 -21.75 -23.23
CA VAL A 286 -27.45 -21.23 -24.62
C VAL A 286 -27.64 -19.72 -24.79
N VAL A 287 -26.53 -18.97 -24.95
CA VAL A 287 -26.20 -18.10 -26.11
C VAL A 287 -24.80 -17.47 -25.94
N LEU A 288 -23.89 -17.83 -26.85
CA LEU A 288 -22.66 -17.12 -27.31
C LEU A 288 -21.52 -16.82 -26.33
N LEU A 289 -20.69 -17.84 -26.06
CA LEU A 289 -19.28 -17.68 -25.68
C LEU A 289 -18.37 -17.66 -26.92
N TYR A 290 -18.32 -16.51 -27.58
CA TYR A 290 -17.14 -16.07 -28.33
C TYR A 290 -16.78 -14.70 -27.76
N ALA A 291 -15.51 -14.52 -27.39
CA ALA A 291 -14.91 -13.33 -26.76
C ALA A 291 -15.10 -13.23 -25.22
N PHE A 292 -14.17 -13.80 -24.47
CA PHE A 292 -13.31 -13.10 -23.50
C PHE A 292 -12.31 -14.12 -22.94
N ASN A 293 -11.43 -14.58 -23.82
CA ASN A 293 -10.24 -15.32 -23.43
C ASN A 293 -9.19 -14.29 -22.96
N CYS A 294 -8.49 -14.60 -21.86
CA CYS A 294 -7.54 -13.75 -21.13
C CYS A 294 -8.19 -12.83 -20.08
N PHE A 295 -8.47 -13.38 -18.88
CA PHE A 295 -8.28 -12.78 -17.54
C PHE A 295 -9.05 -13.51 -16.41
N SER A 296 -9.70 -14.66 -16.65
CA SER A 296 -10.47 -15.41 -15.63
C SER A 296 -9.63 -16.33 -14.70
N LYS A 297 -8.39 -16.65 -15.04
CA LYS A 297 -7.69 -17.79 -14.40
C LYS A 297 -7.23 -17.62 -12.93
N ARG A 298 -7.27 -16.43 -12.33
CA ARG A 298 -6.70 -16.22 -10.97
C ARG A 298 -7.72 -16.05 -9.83
N PHE A 299 -9.00 -15.76 -10.12
CA PHE A 299 -9.92 -15.30 -9.07
C PHE A 299 -11.27 -16.04 -9.01
N ASP A 300 -11.59 -16.89 -9.99
CA ASP A 300 -12.73 -17.83 -9.90
C ASP A 300 -12.54 -18.93 -8.85
N ALA A 301 -11.37 -18.97 -8.20
CA ALA A 301 -11.04 -19.93 -7.16
C ALA A 301 -11.48 -19.43 -5.77
N GLU A 302 -11.12 -18.24 -5.30
CA GLU A 302 -10.94 -18.04 -3.85
C GLU A 302 -12.19 -17.75 -2.99
N ILE A 303 -13.41 -17.74 -3.55
CA ILE A 303 -14.61 -17.31 -2.81
C ILE A 303 -15.74 -18.36 -2.86
N PRO A 304 -15.96 -19.13 -1.78
CA PRO A 304 -17.14 -19.98 -1.67
C PRO A 304 -18.37 -19.11 -1.38
N VAL A 305 -19.30 -19.02 -2.33
CA VAL A 305 -20.64 -18.44 -2.14
C VAL A 305 -21.67 -19.55 -2.36
N TRP A 306 -22.54 -19.75 -1.38
CA TRP A 306 -23.61 -20.76 -1.42
C TRP A 306 -24.97 -20.11 -1.24
N TYR A 307 -26.00 -20.62 -1.92
CA TYR A 307 -27.40 -20.28 -1.69
C TYR A 307 -28.21 -21.55 -1.42
N ASP A 308 -29.17 -21.48 -0.50
CA ASP A 308 -30.22 -22.51 -0.38
C ASP A 308 -31.34 -22.22 -1.38
N ASN A 309 -32.03 -23.30 -1.81
CA ASN A 309 -33.01 -23.37 -2.90
C ASN A 309 -33.89 -22.12 -3.10
N ILE A 310 -34.19 -21.84 -4.37
CA ILE A 310 -35.13 -20.80 -4.81
C ILE A 310 -36.55 -21.28 -4.45
N SER A 311 -37.24 -20.58 -3.54
CA SER A 311 -38.70 -20.72 -3.41
C SER A 311 -39.39 -19.80 -4.43
N GLU A 312 -40.67 -20.04 -4.74
CA GLU A 312 -41.45 -19.21 -5.69
C GLU A 312 -41.54 -17.72 -5.27
N GLU A 313 -41.18 -17.39 -4.03
CA GLU A 313 -41.14 -16.03 -3.46
C GLU A 313 -39.75 -15.35 -3.53
N GLY A 314 -38.69 -16.04 -3.96
CA GLY A 314 -37.34 -15.50 -4.14
C GLY A 314 -36.22 -16.26 -3.41
N MET A 315 -34.98 -15.74 -3.47
CA MET A 315 -33.80 -16.35 -2.82
C MET A 315 -33.87 -16.19 -1.29
N GLU A 316 -33.82 -17.30 -0.54
CA GLU A 316 -34.01 -17.24 0.91
C GLU A 316 -32.72 -17.01 1.73
N ASN A 317 -31.55 -17.54 1.36
CA ASN A 317 -30.32 -17.36 2.13
C ASN A 317 -29.04 -17.58 1.30
N GLY A 318 -27.99 -16.81 1.57
CA GLY A 318 -26.65 -17.01 1.00
C GLY A 318 -25.51 -16.88 2.03
N ALA A 319 -24.40 -17.60 1.84
CA ALA A 319 -23.22 -17.56 2.71
C ALA A 319 -22.01 -16.96 1.96
N ILE A 320 -21.33 -15.99 2.57
CA ILE A 320 -20.08 -15.39 2.10
C ILE A 320 -19.01 -15.53 3.18
N ALA A 321 -17.77 -15.83 2.79
CA ALA A 321 -16.63 -15.81 3.70
C ALA A 321 -16.38 -14.38 4.26
N PRO A 322 -16.48 -14.15 5.60
CA PRO A 322 -16.41 -12.81 6.19
C PRO A 322 -15.09 -12.07 5.98
N ALA A 323 -13.98 -12.82 5.83
CA ALA A 323 -12.63 -12.25 5.64
C ALA A 323 -12.48 -11.43 4.35
N ILE A 324 -13.40 -11.62 3.39
CA ILE A 324 -13.38 -10.97 2.08
C ILE A 324 -14.21 -9.68 2.09
N VAL A 325 -15.08 -9.50 3.08
CA VAL A 325 -15.89 -8.29 3.20
C VAL A 325 -15.04 -7.22 3.89
N PRO A 326 -14.58 -6.17 3.18
CA PRO A 326 -13.64 -5.26 3.79
C PRO A 326 -14.38 -4.29 4.72
N THR A 327 -13.70 -3.88 5.78
CA THR A 327 -14.25 -3.01 6.82
C THR A 327 -14.61 -1.64 6.24
N GLY A 328 -15.78 -1.10 6.62
CA GLY A 328 -16.26 0.22 6.20
C GLY A 328 -17.22 0.25 5.00
N THR A 329 -17.63 -0.91 4.49
CA THR A 329 -18.48 -1.01 3.28
C THR A 329 -19.98 -1.06 3.51
N GLY A 330 -20.44 -1.15 4.75
CA GLY A 330 -21.84 -1.51 5.06
C GLY A 330 -22.22 -2.95 4.66
N ILE A 331 -21.40 -3.66 3.86
CA ILE A 331 -21.70 -5.04 3.44
C ILE A 331 -21.68 -5.99 4.63
N LYS A 332 -20.81 -5.77 5.63
CA LYS A 332 -20.79 -6.59 6.85
C LYS A 332 -22.13 -6.56 7.60
N SER A 333 -22.89 -5.46 7.54
CA SER A 333 -24.22 -5.40 8.15
C SER A 333 -25.31 -6.10 7.33
N MET A 334 -25.04 -6.46 6.07
CA MET A 334 -25.94 -7.31 5.28
C MET A 334 -25.80 -8.80 5.61
N VAL A 335 -24.75 -9.20 6.34
CA VAL A 335 -24.60 -10.58 6.82
C VAL A 335 -25.49 -10.78 8.04
N GLN A 336 -26.52 -11.61 7.91
CA GLN A 336 -27.53 -11.85 8.94
C GLN A 336 -27.48 -13.31 9.42
N ALA A 337 -27.85 -13.54 10.68
CA ALA A 337 -28.10 -14.90 11.17
C ALA A 337 -29.41 -15.44 10.55
N PRO A 338 -29.50 -16.76 10.29
CA PRO A 338 -30.76 -17.40 9.93
C PRO A 338 -31.85 -17.16 10.99
N ALA A 339 -33.12 -17.24 10.58
CA ALA A 339 -34.26 -17.11 11.49
C ALA A 339 -34.15 -18.08 12.69
N GLY A 340 -34.32 -17.55 13.90
CA GLY A 340 -34.17 -18.30 15.15
C GLY A 340 -32.74 -18.39 15.69
N TYR A 341 -31.74 -17.87 14.97
CA TYR A 341 -30.34 -17.86 15.39
C TYR A 341 -29.82 -16.45 15.63
N ARG A 342 -28.70 -16.34 16.37
CA ARG A 342 -27.95 -15.10 16.59
C ARG A 342 -26.48 -15.35 16.30
N LEU A 343 -25.80 -14.37 15.69
CA LEU A 343 -24.34 -14.41 15.55
C LEU A 343 -23.72 -13.96 16.87
N VAL A 344 -22.85 -14.80 17.44
CA VAL A 344 -22.05 -14.48 18.62
C VAL A 344 -20.59 -14.48 18.19
N GLY A 345 -19.93 -13.33 18.33
CA GLY A 345 -18.52 -13.15 18.03
C GLY A 345 -17.83 -12.40 19.17
N ALA A 346 -16.58 -12.75 19.42
CA ALA A 346 -15.71 -12.04 20.34
C ALA A 346 -14.42 -11.70 19.60
N ASP A 347 -13.91 -10.49 19.80
CA ASP A 347 -12.60 -10.07 19.33
C ASP A 347 -11.68 -10.00 20.54
N VAL A 348 -10.46 -10.51 20.41
CA VAL A 348 -9.47 -10.53 21.49
C VAL A 348 -8.52 -9.37 21.26
N ASP A 349 -8.58 -8.37 22.12
CA ASP A 349 -7.71 -7.20 22.01
C ASP A 349 -6.24 -7.59 22.10
N SER A 350 -5.46 -7.17 21.11
CA SER A 350 -3.99 -7.28 21.11
C SER A 350 -3.46 -8.70 21.35
N GLN A 351 -4.16 -9.74 20.89
CA GLN A 351 -3.79 -11.15 21.10
C GLN A 351 -2.30 -11.43 20.82
N GLU A 352 -1.73 -10.85 19.76
CA GLU A 352 -0.34 -11.07 19.37
C GLU A 352 0.64 -10.43 20.35
N GLN A 353 0.27 -9.28 20.93
CA GLN A 353 1.08 -8.61 21.95
C GLN A 353 1.07 -9.41 23.26
N TRP A 354 -0.08 -9.98 23.64
CA TRP A 354 -0.19 -10.86 24.80
C TRP A 354 0.71 -12.09 24.67
N ILE A 355 0.68 -12.74 23.51
CA ILE A 355 1.55 -13.89 23.22
C ILE A 355 3.01 -13.47 23.33
N ALA A 356 3.40 -12.35 22.71
CA ALA A 356 4.77 -11.84 22.80
C ALA A 356 5.20 -11.53 24.25
N GLY A 357 4.31 -10.94 25.05
CA GLY A 357 4.56 -10.64 26.46
C GLY A 357 4.75 -11.90 27.30
N LEU A 358 3.91 -12.91 27.08
CA LEU A 358 4.03 -14.21 27.75
C LEU A 358 5.34 -14.92 27.41
N PHE A 359 5.80 -14.87 26.15
CA PHE A 359 7.11 -15.41 25.78
C PHE A 359 8.25 -14.65 26.45
N GLY A 360 8.14 -13.32 26.58
CA GLY A 360 9.08 -12.49 27.31
C GLY A 360 9.17 -12.87 28.79
N ASP A 361 8.01 -12.92 29.46
CA ASP A 361 7.92 -13.30 30.87
C ASP A 361 8.41 -14.73 31.11
N ALA A 362 8.03 -15.69 30.27
CA ALA A 362 8.47 -17.08 30.39
C ALA A 362 9.99 -17.23 30.22
N SER A 363 10.61 -16.39 29.40
CA SER A 363 12.06 -16.36 29.22
C SER A 363 12.75 -15.79 30.46
N TYR A 364 12.24 -14.69 31.01
CA TYR A 364 12.77 -14.05 32.22
C TYR A 364 12.57 -14.92 33.48
N ALA A 365 11.39 -15.55 33.60
CA ALA A 365 11.01 -16.40 34.73
C ALA A 365 11.94 -17.59 34.94
N LYS A 366 12.67 -18.06 33.92
CA LYS A 366 13.66 -19.14 34.05
C LYS A 366 14.80 -18.79 35.00
N ALA A 367 15.14 -17.51 35.12
CA ALA A 367 16.17 -17.02 36.02
C ALA A 367 15.67 -16.81 37.46
N LEU A 368 14.37 -16.94 37.69
CA LEU A 368 13.73 -16.72 38.99
C LEU A 368 13.39 -18.04 39.68
N ASP A 369 13.29 -17.99 41.01
CA ASP A 369 12.75 -19.06 41.82
C ASP A 369 11.31 -19.39 41.37
N PRO A 370 10.89 -20.68 41.32
CA PRO A 370 9.53 -21.06 40.98
C PRO A 370 8.42 -20.28 41.70
N ALA A 371 8.64 -19.85 42.95
CA ALA A 371 7.66 -19.07 43.72
C ALA A 371 7.43 -17.66 43.16
N ASP A 372 8.43 -17.08 42.47
CA ASP A 372 8.40 -15.72 41.93
C ASP A 372 7.98 -15.70 40.44
N ARG A 373 7.65 -16.85 39.86
CA ARG A 373 7.24 -16.94 38.44
C ARG A 373 5.76 -16.59 38.29
N HIS A 374 5.49 -15.42 37.73
CA HIS A 374 4.13 -14.97 37.42
C HIS A 374 4.07 -14.18 36.10
N PRO A 375 2.89 -13.94 35.51
CA PRO A 375 2.74 -13.01 34.39
C PRO A 375 3.03 -11.56 34.81
N GLY A 376 3.50 -10.73 33.88
CA GLY A 376 3.79 -9.30 34.10
C GLY A 376 5.17 -9.00 34.65
N LEU A 377 6.11 -9.94 34.51
CA LEU A 377 7.51 -9.79 34.95
C LEU A 377 8.28 -8.80 34.08
N THR A 378 7.99 -8.76 32.78
CA THR A 378 8.59 -7.80 31.86
C THR A 378 7.80 -6.49 31.82
N PRO A 379 8.44 -5.32 31.67
CA PRO A 379 7.74 -4.04 31.52
C PRO A 379 6.72 -4.07 30.36
N PHE A 380 7.04 -4.76 29.28
CA PHE A 380 6.15 -4.95 28.14
C PHE A 380 4.87 -5.70 28.52
N SER A 381 5.00 -6.86 29.19
CA SER A 381 3.85 -7.65 29.64
C SER A 381 3.05 -6.92 30.73
N ASN A 382 3.73 -6.25 31.65
CA ASN A 382 3.10 -5.46 32.71
C ASN A 382 2.23 -4.33 32.13
N MET A 383 2.75 -3.58 31.15
CA MET A 383 1.99 -2.55 30.43
C MET A 383 0.77 -3.09 29.65
N MET A 384 0.74 -4.40 29.33
CA MET A 384 -0.41 -5.05 28.69
C MET A 384 -1.43 -5.59 29.69
N LEU A 385 -0.96 -6.08 30.84
CA LEU A 385 -1.80 -6.66 31.89
C LEU A 385 -2.44 -5.62 32.80
N ALA A 386 -1.64 -4.65 33.27
CA ALA A 386 -2.05 -3.64 34.25
C ALA A 386 -2.18 -2.24 33.65
N GLY A 387 -1.70 -2.03 32.42
CA GLY A 387 -1.77 -0.73 31.75
C GLY A 387 -3.18 -0.38 31.30
N SER A 388 -3.57 0.88 31.52
CA SER A 388 -4.85 1.43 31.07
C SER A 388 -4.65 2.58 30.10
N LYS A 389 -5.57 2.69 29.14
CA LYS A 389 -5.63 3.84 28.22
C LYS A 389 -6.08 5.11 28.92
N SER A 390 -6.99 5.02 29.91
CA SER A 390 -7.46 6.20 30.66
C SER A 390 -6.34 6.84 31.44
N ASP A 391 -5.47 6.02 32.03
CA ASP A 391 -4.42 6.45 32.95
C ASP A 391 -3.11 6.75 32.23
N GLY A 392 -3.10 6.50 30.91
CA GLY A 392 -1.93 6.70 30.05
C GLY A 392 -0.77 5.73 30.33
N THR A 393 -1.04 4.63 31.03
CA THR A 393 -0.07 3.60 31.39
C THR A 393 -0.01 2.45 30.38
N ASP A 394 -0.92 2.43 29.39
CA ASP A 394 -0.87 1.46 28.29
C ASP A 394 0.39 1.65 27.42
N LEU A 395 0.89 0.53 26.86
CA LEU A 395 2.10 0.48 26.03
C LEU A 395 2.15 1.54 24.91
N HIS A 396 1.02 1.81 24.24
CA HIS A 396 0.99 2.77 23.15
C HIS A 396 1.06 4.20 23.65
N THR A 397 0.42 4.49 24.78
CA THR A 397 0.41 5.83 25.38
C THR A 397 1.77 6.14 26.02
N VAL A 398 2.40 5.18 26.69
CA VAL A 398 3.76 5.32 27.24
C VAL A 398 4.77 5.61 26.12
N VAL A 399 4.77 4.81 25.05
CA VAL A 399 5.67 5.01 23.90
C VAL A 399 5.38 6.34 23.19
N ALA A 400 4.11 6.73 23.05
CA ALA A 400 3.74 8.01 22.45
C ALA A 400 4.27 9.21 23.24
N LYS A 401 4.15 9.16 24.58
CA LYS A 401 4.63 10.20 25.48
C LYS A 401 6.16 10.32 25.43
N GLU A 402 6.84 9.19 25.50
CA GLU A 402 8.32 9.13 25.50
C GLU A 402 8.94 9.62 24.18
N LEU A 403 8.26 9.37 23.06
CA LEU A 403 8.75 9.76 21.74
C LEU A 403 8.17 11.09 21.23
N HIS A 404 7.30 11.73 22.01
CA HIS A 404 6.56 12.93 21.62
C HIS A 404 5.82 12.78 20.28
N ILE A 405 5.19 11.63 20.06
CA ILE A 405 4.37 11.33 18.87
C ILE A 405 2.92 11.08 19.29
N ASN A 406 2.00 11.03 18.32
CA ASN A 406 0.62 10.69 18.65
C ASN A 406 0.46 9.18 18.91
N ARG A 407 -0.56 8.82 19.71
CA ARG A 407 -0.84 7.42 20.08
C ARG A 407 -1.09 6.51 18.88
N GLY A 408 -1.67 7.03 17.79
CA GLY A 408 -1.91 6.27 16.56
C GLY A 408 -0.61 5.86 15.87
N GLN A 409 0.35 6.78 15.77
CA GLN A 409 1.70 6.54 15.25
C GLN A 409 2.44 5.54 16.14
N ALA A 410 2.39 5.71 17.47
CA ALA A 410 2.98 4.77 18.42
C ALA A 410 2.38 3.36 18.30
N LYS A 411 1.06 3.25 18.10
CA LYS A 411 0.38 1.97 17.86
C LYS A 411 0.95 1.27 16.63
N THR A 412 0.98 1.94 15.49
CA THR A 412 1.51 1.37 14.24
C THR A 412 2.97 0.94 14.39
N LEU A 413 3.80 1.76 15.04
CA LEU A 413 5.22 1.45 15.23
C LEU A 413 5.46 0.28 16.20
N ASN A 414 4.68 0.17 17.28
CA ASN A 414 4.78 -0.96 18.20
C ASN A 414 4.44 -2.29 17.52
N TYR A 415 3.38 -2.34 16.72
CA TYR A 415 3.07 -3.54 15.92
C TYR A 415 4.14 -3.82 14.88
N ALA A 416 4.55 -2.81 14.11
CA ALA A 416 5.60 -2.99 13.11
C ALA A 416 6.89 -3.58 13.72
N ARG A 417 7.31 -3.07 14.89
CA ARG A 417 8.49 -3.57 15.61
C ARG A 417 8.32 -5.02 16.06
N LEU A 418 7.15 -5.41 16.56
CA LEU A 418 6.86 -6.79 16.95
C LEU A 418 6.92 -7.75 15.75
N TYR A 419 6.49 -7.29 14.58
CA TYR A 419 6.59 -8.03 13.31
C TYR A 419 7.97 -7.94 12.63
N GLY A 420 9.01 -7.52 13.38
CA GLY A 420 10.39 -7.52 12.87
C GLY A 420 10.76 -6.33 11.98
N SER A 421 9.93 -5.29 11.91
CA SER A 421 10.30 -4.04 11.25
C SER A 421 11.51 -3.40 11.96
N GLY A 422 12.48 -2.92 11.19
CA GLY A 422 13.69 -2.26 11.70
C GLY A 422 13.60 -0.73 11.73
N GLU A 423 14.63 -0.08 12.28
CA GLU A 423 14.70 1.39 12.44
C GLU A 423 14.45 2.16 11.12
N GLN A 424 15.01 1.68 10.01
CA GLN A 424 14.86 2.32 8.70
C GLN A 424 13.39 2.38 8.25
N HIS A 425 12.64 1.30 8.50
CA HIS A 425 11.23 1.22 8.13
C HIS A 425 10.37 2.11 9.05
N ALA A 426 10.68 2.14 10.35
CA ALA A 426 10.04 3.06 11.28
C ALA A 426 10.28 4.54 10.91
N ALA A 427 11.52 4.91 10.56
CA ALA A 427 11.86 6.26 10.11
C ALA A 427 11.13 6.63 8.81
N LYS A 428 11.05 5.69 7.85
CA LYS A 428 10.30 5.89 6.61
C LYS A 428 8.80 6.11 6.88
N HIS A 429 8.21 5.33 7.79
CA HIS A 429 6.81 5.50 8.18
C HIS A 429 6.56 6.86 8.83
N LEU A 430 7.43 7.31 9.74
CA LEU A 430 7.34 8.62 10.36
C LEU A 430 7.44 9.76 9.33
N LYS A 431 8.37 9.65 8.36
CA LYS A 431 8.52 10.61 7.26
C LYS A 431 7.27 10.70 6.39
N GLN A 432 6.67 9.55 6.07
CA GLN A 432 5.42 9.49 5.29
C GLN A 432 4.23 10.14 6.01
N ASN A 433 4.27 10.22 7.34
CA ASN A 433 3.28 10.93 8.16
C ASN A 433 3.67 12.40 8.43
N GLY A 434 4.53 13.00 7.60
CA GLY A 434 4.86 14.43 7.64
C GLY A 434 6.00 14.82 8.59
N MET A 435 6.68 13.87 9.23
CA MET A 435 7.83 14.17 10.08
C MET A 435 9.09 14.50 9.26
N LYS A 436 9.89 15.46 9.69
CA LYS A 436 11.19 15.78 9.06
C LYS A 436 12.14 14.59 9.17
N GLU A 437 12.95 14.37 8.14
CA GLU A 437 13.82 13.18 8.03
C GLU A 437 14.78 13.02 9.22
N ARG A 438 15.43 14.10 9.66
CA ARG A 438 16.34 14.07 10.83
C ARG A 438 15.61 13.64 12.10
N ASP A 439 14.42 14.20 12.33
CA ASP A 439 13.59 13.89 13.49
C ASP A 439 13.04 12.46 13.43
N ALA A 440 12.62 12.01 12.24
CA ALA A 440 12.11 10.66 11.99
C ALA A 440 13.17 9.60 12.27
N VAL A 441 14.40 9.80 11.80
CA VAL A 441 15.53 8.89 12.08
C VAL A 441 15.88 8.90 13.57
N ARG A 442 15.91 10.07 14.22
CA ARG A 442 16.18 10.18 15.66
C ARG A 442 15.12 9.45 16.49
N ILE A 443 13.84 9.69 16.20
CA ILE A 443 12.71 9.08 16.92
C ILE A 443 12.67 7.57 16.69
N ALA A 444 12.90 7.11 15.45
CA ALA A 444 13.01 5.68 15.17
C ALA A 444 14.15 5.04 15.99
N ARG A 445 15.35 5.62 16.00
CA ARG A 445 16.45 5.10 16.80
C ARG A 445 16.12 5.09 18.30
N ASN A 446 15.52 6.16 18.82
CA ASN A 446 15.10 6.23 20.23
C ASN A 446 14.05 5.15 20.57
N LEU A 447 13.08 4.92 19.70
CA LEU A 447 12.07 3.86 19.89
C LEU A 447 12.72 2.49 20.10
N PHE A 448 13.65 2.11 19.22
CA PHE A 448 14.32 0.81 19.31
C PHE A 448 15.25 0.76 20.51
N LYS A 449 15.97 1.85 20.81
CA LYS A 449 16.76 1.97 22.03
C LYS A 449 15.94 1.76 23.31
N ILE A 450 14.77 2.39 23.44
CA ILE A 450 13.93 2.29 24.65
C ILE A 450 13.33 0.89 24.80
N THR A 451 13.03 0.21 23.69
CA THR A 451 12.21 -1.00 23.72
C THR A 451 12.95 -2.29 23.45
N LYS A 452 14.09 -2.23 22.76
CA LYS A 452 15.01 -3.35 22.57
C LYS A 452 16.32 -3.13 23.33
N GLY A 453 16.68 -1.91 23.69
CA GLY A 453 17.98 -1.56 24.27
C GLY A 453 19.00 -1.12 23.21
N ILE A 454 20.22 -0.79 23.64
CA ILE A 454 21.37 -0.56 22.76
C ILE A 454 22.26 -1.79 22.80
N GLU A 455 22.67 -2.29 21.64
CA GLU A 455 23.70 -3.33 21.52
C GLU A 455 25.05 -2.80 22.01
N THR A 456 25.61 -3.42 23.05
CA THR A 456 26.95 -3.11 23.57
C THR A 456 27.86 -4.33 23.49
N LYS A 457 29.17 -4.09 23.37
CA LYS A 457 30.22 -5.13 23.43
C LYS A 457 30.77 -5.34 24.84
N THR A 458 30.33 -4.51 25.78
CA THR A 458 30.78 -4.48 27.16
C THR A 458 29.56 -4.43 28.06
N MET A 459 29.64 -5.09 29.21
CA MET A 459 28.67 -4.99 30.28
C MET A 459 28.63 -3.55 30.84
N THR A 460 27.52 -3.21 31.48
CA THR A 460 27.42 -1.94 32.21
C THR A 460 28.25 -2.02 33.50
N VAL A 461 28.84 -0.90 33.92
CA VAL A 461 29.65 -0.83 35.14
C VAL A 461 28.84 -1.28 36.37
N GLU A 462 27.56 -0.95 36.39
CA GLU A 462 26.61 -1.35 37.44
C GLU A 462 26.43 -2.88 37.52
N PHE A 463 26.49 -3.57 36.38
CA PHE A 463 26.38 -5.03 36.33
C PHE A 463 27.69 -5.70 36.77
N GLU A 464 28.83 -5.15 36.32
CA GLU A 464 30.15 -5.59 36.80
C GLU A 464 30.28 -5.42 38.31
N ASP A 465 29.80 -4.30 38.86
CA ASP A 465 29.77 -4.05 40.30
C ASP A 465 28.81 -5.00 41.03
N TRP A 466 27.65 -5.27 40.46
CA TRP A 466 26.68 -6.20 41.05
C TRP A 466 27.21 -7.64 41.10
N ILE A 467 27.78 -8.16 40.00
CA ILE A 467 28.40 -9.49 39.99
C ILE A 467 29.59 -9.51 40.95
N PHE A 468 30.40 -8.46 40.98
CA PHE A 468 31.53 -8.38 41.90
C PHE A 468 31.09 -8.49 43.36
N LEU A 469 30.06 -7.75 43.75
CA LEU A 469 29.52 -7.82 45.11
C LEU A 469 28.97 -9.22 45.44
N LYS A 470 28.37 -9.91 44.47
CA LYS A 470 27.88 -11.29 44.64
C LYS A 470 29.03 -12.30 44.74
N ALA A 471 29.97 -12.28 43.81
CA ALA A 471 31.10 -13.21 43.79
C ALA A 471 32.01 -13.03 45.01
N LYS A 472 32.16 -11.79 45.50
CA LYS A 472 32.93 -11.48 46.71
C LYS A 472 32.30 -12.03 48.00
N GLN A 473 31.00 -12.32 48.00
CA GLN A 473 30.35 -13.01 49.14
C GLN A 473 30.80 -14.48 49.21
N GLU A 474 31.13 -15.10 48.08
CA GLU A 474 31.60 -16.48 48.01
C GLU A 474 33.12 -16.60 48.13
N ASP A 475 33.87 -15.65 47.55
CA ASP A 475 35.32 -15.53 47.70
C ASP A 475 35.74 -14.11 48.13
N PRO A 476 36.03 -13.89 49.43
CA PRO A 476 36.44 -12.59 49.95
C PRO A 476 37.75 -12.04 49.35
N ASN A 477 38.61 -12.91 48.79
CA ASN A 477 39.90 -12.53 48.23
C ASN A 477 39.82 -12.16 46.73
N LEU A 478 38.64 -12.35 46.11
CA LEU A 478 38.42 -12.00 44.71
C LEU A 478 38.57 -10.49 44.50
N THR A 479 39.41 -10.11 43.54
CA THR A 479 39.56 -8.72 43.11
C THR A 479 38.70 -8.47 41.88
N LYS A 480 38.28 -7.21 41.71
CA LYS A 480 37.40 -6.81 40.59
C LYS A 480 38.07 -7.06 39.24
N ASP A 481 39.38 -6.84 39.14
CA ASP A 481 40.15 -7.04 37.92
C ASP A 481 40.17 -8.51 37.46
N ILE A 482 40.32 -9.45 38.41
CA ILE A 482 40.31 -10.90 38.12
C ILE A 482 38.92 -11.32 37.61
N LEU A 483 37.86 -10.84 38.26
CA LEU A 483 36.50 -11.13 37.84
C LEU A 483 36.20 -10.58 36.45
N ILE A 484 36.64 -9.37 36.13
CA ILE A 484 36.48 -8.77 34.80
C ILE A 484 37.20 -9.60 33.74
N CYS A 485 38.46 -9.99 33.97
CA CYS A 485 39.18 -10.85 33.03
C CYS A 485 38.42 -12.16 32.75
N VAL A 486 37.95 -12.85 33.80
CA VAL A 486 37.17 -14.08 33.65
C VAL A 486 35.83 -13.85 32.95
N LEU A 487 35.14 -12.75 33.29
CA LEU A 487 33.86 -12.39 32.67
C LEU A 487 33.99 -12.21 31.17
N TYR A 488 35.11 -11.69 30.66
CA TYR A 488 35.27 -11.41 29.23
C TYR A 488 36.11 -12.46 28.47
N ASP A 489 36.82 -13.36 29.17
CA ASP A 489 37.67 -14.39 28.54
C ASP A 489 36.87 -15.45 27.75
N ASP A 490 35.63 -15.78 28.16
CA ASP A 490 34.77 -16.76 27.46
C ASP A 490 33.91 -16.15 26.33
N TYR A 491 33.98 -14.84 26.11
CA TYR A 491 33.24 -14.15 25.05
C TYR A 491 33.98 -14.19 23.71
N ALA A 492 34.31 -15.38 23.22
CA ALA A 492 34.96 -15.58 21.92
C ALA A 492 34.06 -15.19 20.72
N LYS A 493 32.76 -14.93 20.95
CA LYS A 493 31.82 -14.33 19.99
C LYS A 493 31.16 -13.12 20.63
N THR A 494 30.98 -12.06 19.84
CA THR A 494 30.24 -10.85 20.25
C THR A 494 28.81 -11.25 20.62
N ILE A 495 28.48 -11.18 21.91
CA ILE A 495 27.10 -11.33 22.38
C ILE A 495 26.49 -9.93 22.40
N PRO A 496 25.38 -9.69 21.69
CA PRO A 496 24.69 -8.41 21.75
C PRO A 496 24.06 -8.25 23.14
N LEU A 497 24.60 -7.33 23.93
CA LEU A 497 24.07 -6.95 25.24
C LEU A 497 23.14 -5.77 25.07
N TYR A 498 21.99 -5.76 25.73
CA TYR A 498 21.04 -4.66 25.64
C TYR A 498 21.08 -3.84 26.94
N THR A 499 21.18 -2.51 26.83
CA THR A 499 21.19 -1.61 28.00
C THR A 499 19.99 -1.87 28.91
N GLY A 500 20.25 -2.41 30.10
CA GLY A 500 19.25 -2.89 31.07
C GLY A 500 19.59 -4.24 31.70
N GLY A 501 20.53 -4.99 31.11
CA GLY A 501 20.94 -6.33 31.52
C GLY A 501 20.64 -7.35 30.44
#